data_AF-A0A7J3L1J3-F1
#
_entry.id   AF-A0A7J3L1J3-F1
#
_cell.length_a   1.000
_cell.length_b   1.000
_cell.length_c   1.000
_cell.angle_alpha   90.00
_cell.angle_beta   90.00
_cell.angle_gamma   90.00
#
_symmetry.space_group_name_H-M   'P 1'
#
loop_
_entity.id
_entity.type
_entity.pdbx_description
1 polymer ?
#
loop_
_entity_poly.entity_id
_entity_poly.type
_entity_poly.pdbx_seq_one_letter_code
_entity_poly.pdbx_strand_id
1 'polypeptide(L)'
;MGKFLYCSSLLEEEVAKTYRHLAESIRDKDIKCFLNYISDDSHKHAKVLMVLSEHLTSCNKPSFEECEKVLGSSWRNLMEKAKMIQEEFEIDNRKLVELIDGLVRFEGVVAEEYLTVLSMKTIELMAKESELNIEPYKIIFEWIVEDEKRHEQILKLIKNLVKVGQ
;
A
#
# COMPACT_ATOMS: atom_id res chain seq x y z
N MET A 1 14.51 -6.70 -9.33
CA MET A 1 13.45 -5.67 -9.35
C MET A 1 12.05 -6.23 -9.56
N GLY A 2 11.82 -7.06 -10.59
CA GLY A 2 10.48 -7.63 -10.84
C GLY A 2 9.84 -8.31 -9.61
N LYS A 3 10.61 -9.08 -8.83
CA LYS A 3 10.16 -9.62 -7.54
C LYS A 3 9.73 -8.55 -6.53
N PHE A 4 10.46 -7.42 -6.45
CA PHE A 4 10.12 -6.30 -5.55
C PHE A 4 8.77 -5.69 -5.92
N LEU A 5 8.57 -5.38 -7.21
CA LEU A 5 7.30 -4.82 -7.70
C LEU A 5 6.15 -5.81 -7.51
N TYR A 6 6.39 -7.09 -7.74
CA TYR A 6 5.41 -8.13 -7.48
C TYR A 6 5.02 -8.17 -6.00
N CYS A 7 5.98 -8.24 -5.09
CA CYS A 7 5.69 -8.29 -3.65
C CYS A 7 5.05 -6.99 -3.14
N SER A 8 5.40 -5.85 -3.72
CA SER A 8 4.75 -4.56 -3.44
C SER A 8 3.29 -4.56 -3.94
N SER A 9 3.03 -5.14 -5.11
CA SER A 9 1.65 -5.27 -5.62
C SER A 9 0.77 -6.13 -4.73
N LEU A 10 1.32 -7.18 -4.12
CA LEU A 10 0.59 -8.00 -3.14
C LEU A 10 0.31 -7.23 -1.85
N LEU A 11 1.26 -6.39 -1.41
CA LEU A 11 1.06 -5.54 -0.26
C LEU A 11 -0.09 -4.56 -0.50
N GLU A 12 -0.05 -3.83 -1.61
CA GLU A 12 -1.10 -2.86 -1.99
C GLU A 12 -2.48 -3.50 -2.14
N GLU A 13 -2.55 -4.72 -2.68
CA GLU A 13 -3.81 -5.44 -2.79
C GLU A 13 -4.39 -5.77 -1.41
N GLU A 14 -3.56 -6.14 -0.44
CA GLU A 14 -4.01 -6.36 0.94
C GLU A 14 -4.38 -5.06 1.65
N VAL A 15 -3.66 -3.97 1.39
CA VAL A 15 -4.02 -2.62 1.87
C VAL A 15 -5.40 -2.23 1.37
N ALA A 16 -5.63 -2.38 0.07
CA ALA A 16 -6.91 -2.07 -0.56
C ALA A 16 -8.06 -2.84 0.10
N LYS A 17 -7.88 -4.15 0.33
CA LYS A 17 -8.88 -5.00 1.00
C LYS A 17 -9.11 -4.56 2.45
N THR A 18 -8.05 -4.28 3.20
CA THR A 18 -8.16 -3.82 4.58
C THR A 18 -8.96 -2.52 4.66
N TYR A 19 -8.65 -1.52 3.83
CA TYR A 19 -9.41 -0.27 3.82
C TYR A 19 -10.87 -0.45 3.41
N ARG A 20 -11.15 -1.34 2.46
CA ARG A 20 -12.52 -1.65 2.05
C ARG A 20 -13.31 -2.29 3.19
N HIS A 21 -12.70 -3.25 3.86
CA HIS A 21 -13.29 -3.91 5.02
C HIS A 21 -13.59 -2.92 6.15
N LEU A 22 -12.65 -2.01 6.44
CA LEU A 22 -12.86 -0.93 7.40
C LEU A 22 -14.04 -0.04 6.97
N ALA A 23 -14.07 0.37 5.71
CA ALA A 23 -15.14 1.19 5.18
C ALA A 23 -16.50 0.50 5.36
N GLU A 24 -16.62 -0.78 5.00
CA GLU A 24 -17.86 -1.57 5.14
C GLU A 24 -18.29 -1.72 6.61
N SER A 25 -17.32 -1.84 7.52
CA SER A 25 -17.54 -2.03 8.97
C SER A 25 -17.93 -0.75 9.71
N ILE A 26 -17.82 0.43 9.08
CA ILE A 26 -18.10 1.73 9.70
C ILE A 26 -19.44 2.30 9.23
N ARG A 27 -20.18 2.89 10.17
CA ARG A 27 -21.49 3.53 9.92
C ARG A 27 -21.39 4.97 9.44
N ASP A 28 -20.40 5.71 9.92
CA ASP A 28 -20.16 7.10 9.55
C ASP A 28 -19.85 7.22 8.05
N LYS A 29 -20.63 8.03 7.33
CA LYS A 29 -20.53 8.14 5.87
C LYS A 29 -19.30 8.92 5.41
N ASP A 30 -18.85 9.89 6.19
CA ASP A 30 -17.69 10.72 5.85
C ASP A 30 -16.43 9.87 6.00
N ILE A 31 -16.32 9.13 7.11
CA ILE A 31 -15.21 8.18 7.33
C ILE A 31 -15.21 7.08 6.27
N LYS A 32 -16.39 6.51 5.96
CA LYS A 32 -16.54 5.51 4.89
C LYS A 32 -16.07 6.04 3.53
N CYS A 33 -16.37 7.30 3.20
CA CYS A 33 -15.92 7.92 1.96
C CYS A 33 -14.38 7.99 1.90
N PHE A 34 -13.74 8.45 2.97
CA PHE A 34 -12.28 8.54 3.05
C PHE A 34 -11.58 7.18 2.96
N LEU A 35 -12.10 6.16 3.63
CA LEU A 35 -11.51 4.82 3.59
C LEU A 35 -11.67 4.16 2.22
N ASN A 36 -12.82 4.34 1.55
CA ASN A 36 -12.99 3.87 0.18
C ASN A 36 -12.05 4.58 -0.80
N TYR A 37 -11.82 5.89 -0.63
CA TYR A 37 -10.87 6.63 -1.44
C TYR A 37 -9.47 5.98 -1.38
N ILE A 38 -8.97 5.71 -0.16
CA ILE A 38 -7.67 5.04 0.03
C ILE A 38 -7.69 3.62 -0.58
N SER A 39 -8.76 2.86 -0.34
CA SER A 39 -8.91 1.51 -0.90
C SER A 39 -8.80 1.47 -2.43
N ASP A 40 -9.41 2.44 -3.11
CA ASP A 40 -9.40 2.51 -4.56
C ASP A 40 -8.02 2.91 -5.11
N ASP A 41 -7.34 3.85 -4.44
CA ASP A 41 -5.98 4.26 -4.80
C ASP A 41 -4.97 3.12 -4.59
N SER A 42 -4.98 2.42 -3.45
CA SER A 42 -4.10 1.26 -3.22
C SER A 42 -4.38 0.14 -4.23
N HIS A 43 -5.65 -0.11 -4.60
CA HIS A 43 -5.97 -1.11 -5.62
C HIS A 43 -5.46 -0.72 -7.02
N LYS A 44 -5.51 0.58 -7.35
CA LYS A 44 -4.89 1.13 -8.57
C LYS A 44 -3.38 0.91 -8.55
N HIS A 45 -2.70 1.17 -7.42
CA HIS A 45 -1.27 0.93 -7.27
C HIS A 45 -0.91 -0.54 -7.43
N ALA A 46 -1.63 -1.45 -6.77
CA ALA A 46 -1.45 -2.90 -6.88
C ALA A 46 -1.45 -3.36 -8.34
N LYS A 47 -2.45 -2.92 -9.12
CA LYS A 47 -2.57 -3.25 -10.55
C LYS A 47 -1.37 -2.76 -11.35
N VAL A 48 -0.97 -1.51 -11.16
CA VAL A 48 0.14 -0.93 -11.91
C VAL A 48 1.46 -1.66 -11.58
N LEU A 49 1.73 -1.89 -10.30
CA LEU A 49 2.92 -2.60 -9.84
C LEU A 49 2.97 -4.04 -10.34
N MET A 50 1.83 -4.74 -10.35
CA MET A 50 1.74 -6.11 -10.88
C MET A 50 2.11 -6.13 -12.36
N VAL A 51 1.52 -5.25 -13.18
CA VAL A 51 1.81 -5.18 -14.63
C VAL A 51 3.29 -4.86 -14.87
N LEU A 52 3.87 -3.92 -14.12
CA LEU A 52 5.30 -3.60 -14.22
C LEU A 52 6.18 -4.77 -13.80
N SER A 53 5.77 -5.54 -12.80
CA SER A 53 6.49 -6.73 -12.37
C SER A 53 6.53 -7.80 -13.47
N GLU A 54 5.43 -7.99 -14.20
CA GLU A 54 5.34 -8.98 -15.29
C GLU A 54 6.25 -8.62 -16.47
N HIS A 55 6.43 -7.33 -16.76
CA HIS A 55 7.38 -6.87 -17.78
C HIS A 55 8.84 -7.11 -17.39
N LEU A 56 9.15 -7.11 -16.09
CA LEU A 56 10.52 -7.19 -15.56
C LEU A 56 10.90 -8.58 -15.03
N THR A 57 9.98 -9.54 -15.00
CA THR A 57 10.26 -10.89 -14.46
C THR A 57 9.86 -11.99 -15.44
N SER A 58 10.84 -12.76 -15.88
CA SER A 58 10.67 -13.86 -16.85
C SER A 58 10.17 -15.17 -16.22
N CYS A 59 9.00 -15.17 -15.57
CA CYS A 59 8.16 -16.37 -15.27
C CYS A 59 8.09 -16.96 -13.85
N ASN A 60 8.78 -16.49 -12.81
CA ASN A 60 8.58 -17.06 -11.46
C ASN A 60 8.02 -16.02 -10.48
N LYS A 61 6.73 -16.17 -10.15
CA LYS A 61 6.05 -15.43 -9.08
C LYS A 61 6.68 -15.79 -7.73
N PRO A 62 7.22 -14.83 -6.97
CA PRO A 62 7.75 -15.06 -5.63
C PRO A 62 6.76 -15.76 -4.70
N SER A 63 7.25 -16.67 -3.86
CA SER A 63 6.51 -17.16 -2.70
C SER A 63 6.35 -16.07 -1.62
N PHE A 64 5.51 -16.32 -0.62
CA PHE A 64 5.33 -15.41 0.52
C PHE A 64 6.66 -15.19 1.27
N GLU A 65 7.42 -16.25 1.51
CA GLU A 65 8.74 -16.20 2.15
C GLU A 65 9.78 -15.49 1.28
N GLU A 66 9.67 -15.61 -0.04
CA GLU A 66 10.50 -14.81 -0.94
C GLU A 66 10.15 -13.32 -0.86
N CYS A 67 8.87 -12.97 -0.74
CA CYS A 67 8.47 -11.57 -0.57
C CYS A 67 8.95 -10.96 0.74
N GLU A 68 8.90 -11.70 1.84
CA GLU A 68 9.52 -11.28 3.10
C GLU A 68 11.04 -11.07 2.95
N LYS A 69 11.73 -11.93 2.21
CA LYS A 69 13.18 -11.72 1.96
C LYS A 69 13.46 -10.49 1.12
N VAL A 70 12.54 -10.11 0.23
CA VAL A 70 12.70 -8.96 -0.68
C VAL A 70 12.35 -7.64 0.00
N LEU A 71 11.26 -7.59 0.77
CA LEU A 71 10.73 -6.38 1.40
C LEU A 71 10.97 -6.32 2.92
N GLY A 72 11.63 -7.33 3.48
CA GLY A 72 11.95 -7.43 4.90
C GLY A 72 10.80 -7.94 5.78
N SER A 73 11.10 -8.12 7.07
CA SER A 73 10.14 -8.62 8.06
C SER A 73 8.99 -7.65 8.34
N SER A 74 9.20 -6.35 8.09
CA SER A 74 8.13 -5.34 8.12
C SER A 74 6.98 -5.74 7.19
N TRP A 75 7.27 -6.22 5.98
CA TRP A 75 6.25 -6.70 5.05
C TRP A 75 5.39 -7.84 5.62
N ARG A 76 6.02 -8.88 6.22
CA ARG A 76 5.28 -9.98 6.86
C ARG A 76 4.35 -9.46 7.96
N ASN A 77 4.88 -8.64 8.86
CA ASN A 77 4.11 -8.09 9.97
C ASN A 77 2.90 -7.27 9.49
N LEU A 78 3.08 -6.52 8.39
CA LEU A 78 2.02 -5.74 7.75
C LEU A 78 0.95 -6.65 7.14
N MET A 79 1.34 -7.69 6.42
CA MET A 79 0.41 -8.67 5.83
C MET A 79 -0.39 -9.43 6.89
N GLU A 80 0.25 -9.82 8.00
CA GLU A 80 -0.42 -10.50 9.12
C GLU A 80 -1.42 -9.56 9.82
N LYS A 81 -1.02 -8.30 10.05
CA LYS A 81 -1.90 -7.30 10.64
C LYS A 81 -3.10 -6.96 9.75
N ALA A 82 -2.89 -6.89 8.43
CA ALA A 82 -3.96 -6.67 7.45
C ALA A 82 -5.03 -7.76 7.58
N LYS A 83 -4.61 -9.03 7.63
CA LYS A 83 -5.52 -10.17 7.84
C LYS A 83 -6.27 -10.09 9.15
N MET A 84 -5.58 -9.80 10.26
CA MET A 84 -6.23 -9.64 11.56
C MET A 84 -7.31 -8.56 11.54
N ILE A 85 -7.08 -7.43 10.86
CA ILE A 85 -8.09 -6.37 10.72
C ILE A 85 -9.28 -6.84 9.88
N GLN A 86 -9.03 -7.59 8.80
CA GLN A 86 -10.08 -8.12 7.92
C GLN A 86 -10.96 -9.19 8.59
N GLU A 87 -10.48 -9.83 9.66
CA GLU A 87 -11.25 -10.81 10.45
C GLU A 87 -12.12 -10.18 11.53
N GLU A 88 -11.94 -8.89 11.83
CA GLU A 88 -12.70 -8.17 12.86
C GLU A 88 -14.07 -7.76 12.34
N PHE A 89 -15.12 -8.00 13.14
CA PHE A 89 -16.50 -7.62 12.83
C PHE A 89 -16.91 -6.42 13.70
N GLU A 90 -17.61 -5.46 13.09
CA GLU A 90 -18.09 -4.23 13.75
C GLU A 90 -16.98 -3.42 14.47
N ILE A 91 -16.33 -2.54 13.71
CA ILE A 91 -15.26 -1.69 14.24
C ILE A 91 -15.86 -0.40 14.80
N ASP A 92 -15.81 -0.24 16.12
CA ASP A 92 -16.22 1.00 16.77
C ASP A 92 -15.18 2.13 16.63
N ASN A 93 -15.58 3.33 17.00
CA ASN A 93 -14.75 4.54 16.91
C ASN A 93 -13.44 4.43 17.71
N ARG A 94 -13.45 3.77 18.88
CA ARG A 94 -12.26 3.63 19.72
C ARG A 94 -11.25 2.70 19.06
N LYS A 95 -11.73 1.54 18.61
CA LYS A 95 -10.93 0.55 17.88
C LYS A 95 -10.40 1.15 16.58
N LEU A 96 -11.20 1.92 15.85
CA LEU A 96 -10.77 2.63 14.65
C LEU A 96 -9.59 3.56 14.93
N VAL A 97 -9.63 4.35 16.01
CA VAL A 97 -8.51 5.23 16.39
C VAL A 97 -7.24 4.44 16.70
N GLU A 98 -7.35 3.32 17.40
CA GLU A 98 -6.22 2.42 17.69
C GLU A 98 -5.64 1.81 16.41
N LEU A 99 -6.49 1.48 15.44
CA LEU A 99 -6.08 0.96 14.13
C LEU A 99 -5.40 2.02 13.27
N ILE A 100 -5.91 3.26 13.26
CA ILE A 100 -5.38 4.37 12.44
C ILE A 100 -3.90 4.61 12.72
N ASP A 101 -3.44 4.56 13.97
CA ASP A 101 -2.01 4.75 14.25
C ASP A 101 -1.14 3.64 13.65
N GLY A 102 -1.71 2.44 13.49
CA GLY A 102 -1.11 1.35 12.75
C GLY A 102 -1.07 1.59 11.25
N LEU A 103 -2.18 2.10 10.70
CA LEU A 103 -2.35 2.38 9.27
C LEU A 103 -1.46 3.56 8.83
N VAL A 104 -1.32 4.61 9.63
CA VAL A 104 -0.42 5.75 9.35
C VAL A 104 1.03 5.26 9.19
N ARG A 105 1.47 4.35 10.07
CA ARG A 105 2.79 3.73 9.93
C ARG A 105 2.89 2.83 8.70
N PHE A 106 1.78 2.19 8.32
CA PHE A 106 1.68 1.38 7.11
C PHE A 106 1.98 2.21 5.87
N GLU A 107 1.23 3.31 5.67
CA GLU A 107 1.41 4.22 4.51
C GLU A 107 2.82 4.79 4.45
N GLY A 108 3.39 5.17 5.61
CA GLY A 108 4.74 5.71 5.69
C GLY A 108 5.81 4.73 5.21
N VAL A 109 5.75 3.46 5.64
CA VAL A 109 6.70 2.43 5.19
C VAL A 109 6.57 2.18 3.69
N VAL A 110 5.35 2.10 3.17
CA VAL A 110 5.09 1.90 1.74
C VAL A 110 5.66 3.05 0.90
N ALA A 111 5.45 4.29 1.33
CA ALA A 111 6.02 5.46 0.67
C ALA A 111 7.56 5.45 0.63
N GLU A 112 8.22 5.01 1.72
CA GLU A 112 9.67 4.88 1.80
C GLU A 112 10.22 3.81 0.85
N GLU A 113 9.53 2.68 0.73
CA GLU A 113 9.88 1.60 -0.21
C GLU A 113 9.81 2.10 -1.68
N TYR A 114 8.76 2.86 -2.03
CA TYR A 114 8.64 3.44 -3.38
C TYR A 114 9.67 4.54 -3.65
N LEU A 115 10.04 5.34 -2.65
CA LEU A 115 11.15 6.28 -2.78
C LEU A 115 12.48 5.56 -3.05
N THR A 116 12.68 4.37 -2.47
CA THR A 116 13.85 3.54 -2.73
C THR A 116 13.87 3.03 -4.18
N VAL A 117 12.71 2.65 -4.73
CA VAL A 117 12.55 2.33 -6.16
C VAL A 117 12.89 3.52 -7.06
N LEU A 118 12.44 4.71 -6.69
CA LEU A 118 12.70 5.96 -7.44
C LEU A 118 14.17 6.38 -7.43
N SER A 119 15.01 5.81 -6.56
CA SER A 119 16.43 6.14 -6.52
C SER A 119 17.09 5.82 -7.87
N MET A 120 17.86 6.78 -8.41
CA MET A 120 18.39 6.74 -9.78
C MET A 120 19.18 5.46 -10.10
N LYS A 121 19.87 4.88 -9.11
CA LYS A 121 20.61 3.62 -9.28
C LYS A 121 19.70 2.43 -9.61
N THR A 122 18.49 2.41 -9.05
CA THR A 122 17.52 1.34 -9.28
C THR A 122 16.88 1.45 -10.66
N ILE A 123 16.57 2.68 -11.09
CA ILE A 123 16.06 2.97 -12.44
C ILE A 123 17.12 2.68 -13.51
N GLU A 124 18.38 3.05 -13.29
CA GLU A 124 19.48 2.73 -14.22
C GLU A 124 19.69 1.22 -14.38
N LEU A 125 19.53 0.43 -13.31
CA LEU A 125 19.60 -1.02 -13.38
C LEU A 125 18.44 -1.61 -14.18
N MET A 126 17.22 -1.10 -14.01
CA MET A 126 16.06 -1.50 -14.80
C MET A 126 16.30 -1.25 -16.31
N ALA A 127 16.90 -0.11 -16.67
CA ALA A 127 17.09 0.28 -18.06
C ALA A 127 18.11 -0.62 -18.76
N LYS A 128 19.12 -1.08 -18.02
CA LYS A 128 20.13 -2.02 -18.51
C LYS A 128 19.60 -3.45 -18.66
N GLU A 129 18.67 -3.87 -17.80
CA GLU A 129 18.17 -5.25 -17.78
C GLU A 129 17.05 -5.55 -18.79
N SER A 130 16.33 -4.53 -19.28
CA SER A 130 15.04 -4.77 -19.95
C SER A 130 14.82 -4.06 -21.30
N GLU A 131 15.81 -3.31 -21.82
CA GLU A 131 15.65 -2.40 -22.99
C GLU A 131 14.45 -1.42 -22.89
N LEU A 132 13.77 -1.38 -21.74
CA LEU A 132 12.61 -0.54 -21.50
C LEU A 132 13.03 0.90 -21.24
N ASN A 133 12.30 1.83 -21.85
CA ASN A 133 12.32 3.22 -21.43
C ASN A 133 11.59 3.35 -20.09
N ILE A 134 12.33 3.53 -19.00
CA ILE A 134 11.76 3.61 -17.64
C ILE A 134 11.34 5.01 -17.22
N GLU A 135 11.71 6.02 -18.00
CA GLU A 135 11.35 7.43 -17.73
C GLU A 135 9.84 7.61 -17.45
N PRO A 136 8.91 6.98 -18.21
CA PRO A 136 7.47 7.09 -17.94
C PRO A 136 7.03 6.43 -16.63
N TYR A 137 7.71 5.36 -16.20
CA TYR A 137 7.37 4.67 -14.96
C TYR A 137 7.84 5.41 -13.72
N LYS A 138 8.88 6.25 -13.83
CA LYS A 138 9.30 7.15 -12.76
C LYS A 138 8.17 8.07 -12.30
N ILE A 139 7.47 8.68 -13.27
CA ILE A 139 6.32 9.55 -12.98
C ILE A 139 5.21 8.79 -12.23
N ILE A 140 4.96 7.53 -12.63
CA ILE A 140 4.00 6.67 -11.94
C ILE A 140 4.40 6.46 -10.49
N PHE A 141 5.65 6.09 -10.20
CA PHE A 141 6.10 5.91 -8.81
C PHE A 141 6.06 7.22 -8.01
N GLU A 142 6.36 8.36 -8.63
CA GLU A 142 6.20 9.68 -7.99
C GLU A 142 4.74 9.92 -7.58
N TRP A 143 3.79 9.63 -8.46
CA TRP A 143 2.36 9.74 -8.15
C TRP A 143 1.91 8.78 -7.04
N ILE A 144 2.41 7.54 -7.02
CA ILE A 144 2.12 6.59 -5.94
C ILE A 144 2.65 7.12 -4.60
N VAL A 145 3.91 7.59 -4.55
CA VAL A 145 4.47 8.19 -3.33
C VAL A 145 3.67 9.39 -2.85
N GLU A 146 3.16 10.21 -3.77
CA GLU A 146 2.27 11.32 -3.42
C GLU A 146 0.91 10.86 -2.92
N ASP A 147 0.34 9.79 -3.48
CA ASP A 147 -0.89 9.15 -3.00
C ASP A 147 -0.70 8.66 -1.56
N GLU A 148 0.40 7.95 -1.25
CA GLU A 148 0.64 7.46 0.13
C GLU A 148 0.74 8.59 1.16
N LYS A 149 1.35 9.72 0.78
CA LYS A 149 1.38 10.92 1.64
C LYS A 149 -0.02 11.49 1.84
N ARG A 150 -0.88 11.47 0.81
CA ARG A 150 -2.29 11.86 0.92
C ARG A 150 -3.06 10.88 1.81
N HIS A 151 -2.84 9.57 1.68
CA HIS A 151 -3.45 8.55 2.54
C HIS A 151 -3.11 8.81 4.01
N GLU A 152 -1.84 9.09 4.32
CA GLU A 152 -1.42 9.44 5.69
C GLU A 152 -2.16 10.68 6.22
N GLN A 153 -2.35 11.70 5.39
CA GLN A 153 -3.11 12.90 5.75
C GLN A 153 -4.60 12.58 5.99
N ILE A 154 -5.21 11.79 5.11
CA ILE A 154 -6.61 11.36 5.24
C ILE A 154 -6.81 10.58 6.54
N LEU A 155 -5.92 9.65 6.88
CA LEU A 155 -5.95 8.91 8.15
C LEU A 155 -5.90 9.83 9.36
N LYS A 156 -5.04 10.86 9.32
CA LYS A 156 -4.98 11.89 10.38
C LYS A 156 -6.28 12.69 10.47
N LEU A 157 -6.92 13.00 9.35
CA LEU A 157 -8.24 13.65 9.30
C LEU A 157 -9.32 12.76 9.93
N ILE A 158 -9.39 11.47 9.56
CA ILE A 158 -10.32 10.51 10.16
C ILE A 158 -10.12 10.47 11.68
N LYS A 159 -8.87 10.40 12.16
CA LYS A 159 -8.57 10.40 13.59
C LYS A 159 -9.15 11.61 14.32
N ASN A 160 -9.15 12.78 13.67
CA ASN A 160 -9.71 14.00 14.24
C ASN A 160 -11.25 14.00 14.22
N LEU A 161 -11.87 13.53 13.14
CA LEU A 161 -13.33 13.41 13.02
C LEU A 161 -13.90 12.49 14.11
N VAL A 162 -13.24 11.36 14.36
CA VAL A 162 -13.65 10.41 15.40
C VAL A 162 -13.57 11.02 16.81
N LYS A 163 -12.59 11.89 17.06
CA LYS A 163 -12.41 12.56 18.36
C LYS A 163 -13.40 13.70 18.62
N VAL A 164 -13.91 14.35 17.56
CA VAL A 164 -14.88 15.45 17.68
C VAL A 164 -16.31 14.94 17.89
N GLY A 165 -16.59 13.68 17.49
CA GLY A 165 -17.88 13.02 17.69
C GLY A 165 -18.06 12.27 19.01
N GLN A 166 -17.12 12.39 19.96
CA GLN A 166 -17.23 11.91 21.35
C GLN A 166 -17.58 13.06 22.29
#